data_AF-A0A0S4L921-F1
#
_entry.id   AF-A0A0S4L921-F1
#
_cell.length_a   1.000
_cell.length_b   1.000
_cell.length_c   1.000
_cell.angle_alpha   90.00
_cell.angle_beta   90.00
_cell.angle_gamma   90.00
#
_symmetry.space_group_name_H-M   'P 1'
#
loop_
_entity.id
_entity.type
_entity.pdbx_description
1 polymer ?
#
loop_
_entity_poly.entity_id
_entity_poly.type
_entity_poly.pdbx_seq_one_letter_code
_entity_poly.pdbx_strand_id
1 'polypeptide(L)'
;MVHVLATALFVMCLAVPVWAAETDTFDPDQPFKQALTTSLLRSLLNQALDRLEDHVEITGHLNPDASKDNKDRLFRFKFYPEGKSKSDQHLTAEGLFRFSPEAGQHDWHFTFKPPHDSVKKLPLQSDAPL
;
A
#
# COMPACT_ATOMS: atom_id res chain seq x y z
N MET A 1 -72.73 15.34 -24.74
CA MET A 1 -72.22 15.89 -23.46
C MET A 1 -70.96 15.19 -22.97
N VAL A 2 -70.91 13.84 -22.92
CA VAL A 2 -69.77 13.07 -22.39
C VAL A 2 -68.45 13.33 -23.15
N HIS A 3 -68.49 13.42 -24.49
CA HIS A 3 -67.29 13.68 -25.29
C HIS A 3 -66.67 15.05 -25.08
N VAL A 4 -67.47 16.08 -24.78
CA VAL A 4 -67.00 17.46 -24.53
C VAL A 4 -66.34 17.55 -23.16
N LEU A 5 -66.88 16.83 -22.17
CA LEU A 5 -66.31 16.74 -20.84
C LEU A 5 -64.96 16.00 -20.86
N ALA A 6 -64.85 14.93 -21.65
CA ALA A 6 -63.62 14.16 -21.82
C ALA A 6 -62.52 14.97 -22.51
N THR A 7 -62.87 15.77 -23.53
CA THR A 7 -61.90 16.65 -24.21
C THR A 7 -61.47 17.82 -23.32
N ALA A 8 -62.38 18.41 -22.55
CA ALA A 8 -62.02 19.46 -21.60
C ALA A 8 -61.08 18.95 -20.49
N LEU A 9 -61.32 17.75 -19.97
CA LEU A 9 -60.46 17.11 -18.98
C LEU A 9 -59.07 16.80 -19.56
N PHE A 10 -59.01 16.34 -20.81
CA PHE A 10 -57.75 16.05 -21.49
C PHE A 10 -56.90 17.31 -21.72
N VAL A 11 -57.53 18.42 -22.10
CA VAL A 11 -56.84 19.72 -22.28
C VAL A 11 -56.37 20.29 -20.94
N MET A 12 -57.15 20.12 -19.87
CA MET A 12 -56.77 20.53 -18.51
C MET A 12 -55.57 19.74 -17.98
N CYS A 13 -55.45 18.45 -18.31
CA CYS A 13 -54.29 17.62 -17.97
C CYS A 13 -53.01 17.98 -18.74
N LEU A 14 -53.10 18.71 -19.85
CA LEU A 14 -51.93 19.18 -20.61
C LEU A 14 -51.42 20.55 -20.13
N ALA A 15 -52.18 21.23 -19.26
CA ALA A 15 -51.81 22.51 -18.66
C ALA A 15 -51.00 22.36 -17.37
N VAL A 16 -50.23 21.28 -17.22
CA VAL A 16 -49.27 21.16 -16.12
C VAL A 16 -48.13 22.13 -16.42
N PRO A 17 -47.78 23.06 -15.51
CA PRO A 17 -46.67 23.95 -15.76
C PRO A 17 -45.41 23.10 -15.80
N VAL A 18 -44.73 23.06 -16.95
CA VAL A 18 -43.34 22.61 -17.03
C VAL A 18 -42.56 23.61 -16.19
N TRP A 19 -42.38 23.28 -14.91
CA TRP A 19 -41.35 23.89 -14.10
C TRP A 19 -40.05 23.45 -14.77
N ALA A 20 -39.37 24.41 -15.38
CA ALA A 20 -37.94 24.31 -15.63
C ALA A 20 -37.31 24.11 -14.25
N ALA A 21 -37.24 22.86 -13.81
CA ALA A 21 -36.48 22.47 -12.65
C ALA A 21 -35.08 22.99 -12.89
N GLU A 22 -34.63 23.88 -12.01
CA GLU A 22 -33.25 24.30 -11.92
C GLU A 22 -32.38 23.09 -12.21
N THR A 23 -31.52 23.21 -13.23
CA THR A 23 -30.54 22.19 -13.54
C THR A 23 -29.65 22.10 -12.31
N ASP A 24 -29.97 21.17 -11.43
CA ASP A 24 -29.12 20.77 -10.32
C ASP A 24 -27.78 20.48 -10.97
N THR A 25 -26.80 21.31 -10.66
CA THR A 25 -25.54 21.36 -11.40
C THR A 25 -24.87 20.01 -11.20
N PHE A 26 -24.94 19.16 -12.22
CA PHE A 26 -24.42 17.80 -12.17
C PHE A 26 -22.93 17.87 -11.81
N ASP A 27 -22.62 17.60 -10.55
CA ASP A 27 -21.26 17.49 -10.03
C ASP A 27 -20.83 16.03 -10.24
N PRO A 28 -20.01 15.73 -11.26
CA PRO A 28 -19.54 14.36 -11.50
C PRO A 28 -18.72 13.80 -10.31
N ASP A 29 -18.25 14.67 -9.41
CA ASP A 29 -17.47 14.28 -8.24
C ASP A 29 -18.35 13.99 -7.01
N GLN A 30 -19.64 14.34 -7.01
CA GLN A 30 -20.56 14.08 -5.91
C GLN A 30 -20.61 12.60 -5.45
N PRO A 31 -20.68 11.60 -6.35
CA PRO A 31 -20.65 10.19 -5.94
C PRO A 31 -19.33 9.81 -5.30
N PHE A 32 -18.20 10.41 -5.70
CA PHE A 32 -16.90 10.15 -5.07
C PHE A 32 -16.78 10.84 -3.73
N LYS A 33 -17.30 12.06 -3.58
CA LYS A 33 -17.36 12.78 -2.30
C LYS A 33 -18.22 12.05 -1.27
N GLN A 34 -19.28 11.37 -1.70
CA GLN A 34 -20.12 10.53 -0.85
C GLN A 34 -19.56 9.11 -0.66
N ALA A 35 -18.90 8.53 -1.67
CA ALA A 35 -18.36 7.17 -1.60
C ALA A 35 -16.99 7.10 -0.90
N LEU A 36 -16.16 8.14 -0.96
CA LEU A 36 -14.91 8.24 -0.20
C LEU A 36 -15.18 8.89 1.15
N THR A 37 -16.02 8.25 1.96
CA THR A 37 -16.18 8.65 3.35
C THR A 37 -14.88 8.43 4.12
N THR A 38 -14.64 9.25 5.14
CA THR A 38 -13.46 9.12 6.01
C THR A 38 -13.34 7.72 6.62
N SER A 39 -14.46 7.01 6.85
CA SER A 39 -14.44 5.64 7.36
C SER A 39 -13.97 4.62 6.32
N LEU A 40 -14.37 4.75 5.05
CA LEU A 40 -13.89 3.90 3.97
C LEU A 40 -12.41 4.13 3.67
N LEU A 41 -11.98 5.39 3.62
CA LEU A 41 -10.57 5.75 3.49
C LEU A 41 -9.73 5.18 4.63
N ARG A 42 -10.22 5.29 5.87
CA ARG A 42 -9.55 4.72 7.04
C ARG A 42 -9.50 3.20 6.99
N SER A 43 -10.56 2.54 6.54
CA SER A 43 -10.60 1.09 6.37
C SER A 43 -9.59 0.62 5.32
N LEU A 44 -9.56 1.27 4.15
CA LEU A 44 -8.61 0.96 3.08
C LEU A 44 -7.16 1.22 3.51
N LEU A 45 -6.91 2.33 4.22
CA LEU A 45 -5.59 2.63 4.76
C LEU A 45 -5.15 1.58 5.77
N ASN A 46 -6.01 1.21 6.73
CA ASN A 46 -5.70 0.17 7.70
C ASN A 46 -5.43 -1.17 7.00
N GLN A 47 -6.28 -1.55 6.04
CA GLN A 47 -6.07 -2.77 5.27
C GLN A 47 -4.75 -2.75 4.47
N ALA A 48 -4.40 -1.60 3.88
CA ALA A 48 -3.13 -1.44 3.17
C ALA A 48 -1.94 -1.52 4.15
N LEU A 49 -2.05 -0.92 5.33
CA LEU A 49 -1.03 -0.99 6.38
C LEU A 49 -0.88 -2.42 6.92
N ASP A 50 -1.97 -3.14 7.19
CA ASP A 50 -1.93 -4.54 7.65
C ASP A 50 -1.23 -5.43 6.62
N ARG A 51 -1.51 -5.23 5.32
CA ARG A 51 -0.84 -5.96 4.23
C ARG A 51 0.63 -5.57 4.11
N LEU A 52 0.94 -4.28 4.23
CA LEU A 52 2.32 -3.79 4.18
C LEU A 52 3.12 -4.34 5.36
N GLU A 53 2.55 -4.37 6.56
CA GLU A 53 3.17 -4.92 7.74
C GLU A 53 3.48 -6.41 7.54
N ASP A 54 2.60 -7.19 6.93
CA ASP A 54 2.90 -8.60 6.62
C ASP A 54 4.05 -8.75 5.60
N HIS A 55 4.28 -7.78 4.71
CA HIS A 55 5.29 -7.91 3.64
C HIS A 55 6.60 -7.18 3.94
N VAL A 56 6.63 -6.26 4.90
CA VAL A 56 7.78 -5.39 5.15
C VAL A 56 8.20 -5.44 6.62
N GLU A 57 9.49 -5.53 6.84
CA GLU A 57 10.10 -5.37 8.16
C GLU A 57 11.23 -4.35 8.07
N ILE A 58 11.16 -3.31 8.90
CA ILE A 58 12.18 -2.27 8.99
C ILE A 58 12.74 -2.29 10.41
N THR A 59 14.04 -2.51 10.53
CA THR A 59 14.75 -2.50 11.81
C THR A 59 15.91 -1.52 11.76
N GLY A 60 16.02 -0.69 12.79
CA GLY A 60 17.14 0.22 13.00
C GLY A 60 17.87 -0.16 14.29
N HIS A 61 19.18 -0.35 14.22
CA HIS A 61 20.03 -0.53 15.38
C HIS A 61 21.05 0.59 15.46
N LEU A 62 20.99 1.26 16.60
CA LEU A 62 21.98 2.22 17.05
C LEU A 62 22.80 1.47 18.09
N ASN A 63 24.10 1.29 17.85
CA ASN A 63 24.97 0.68 18.86
C ASN A 63 25.08 1.65 20.05
N PRO A 64 24.57 1.32 21.26
CA PRO A 64 24.62 2.22 22.40
C PRO A 64 26.01 2.23 23.05
N ASP A 65 26.81 1.17 22.84
CA ASP A 65 28.17 1.02 23.37
C ASP A 65 29.23 1.64 22.45
N ALA A 66 28.81 2.17 21.30
CA ALA A 66 29.66 3.01 20.49
C ALA A 66 30.02 4.26 21.29
N SER A 67 31.33 4.49 21.45
CA SER A 67 31.85 5.74 22.01
C SER A 67 31.21 6.93 21.28
N LYS A 68 31.12 8.09 21.94
CA LYS A 68 30.57 9.33 21.33
C LYS A 68 31.16 9.62 19.94
N ASP A 69 32.35 9.10 19.70
CA ASP A 69 33.17 9.23 18.50
C ASP A 69 33.07 8.07 17.49
N ASN A 70 32.19 7.07 17.64
CA ASN A 70 32.01 6.08 16.56
C ASN A 70 30.58 5.55 16.49
N LYS A 71 29.65 6.40 16.08
CA LYS A 71 28.21 6.04 16.01
C LYS A 71 27.91 5.26 14.74
N ASP A 72 28.08 3.95 14.81
CA ASP A 72 27.60 3.02 13.79
C ASP A 72 26.06 2.95 13.85
N ARG A 73 25.42 3.24 12.71
CA ARG A 73 23.97 3.10 12.52
C ARG A 73 23.72 2.03 11.48
N LEU A 74 23.04 0.96 11.88
CA LEU A 74 22.63 -0.10 10.98
C LEU A 74 21.13 -0.01 10.73
N PHE A 75 20.75 0.11 9.47
CA PHE A 75 19.39 0.00 8.98
C PHE A 75 19.25 -1.30 8.23
N ARG A 76 18.19 -2.05 8.50
CA ARG A 76 17.89 -3.30 7.80
C ARG A 76 16.43 -3.29 7.38
N PHE A 77 16.23 -3.48 6.09
CA PHE A 77 14.95 -3.61 5.45
C PHE A 77 14.83 -5.04 4.95
N LYS A 78 13.72 -5.71 5.26
CA LYS A 78 13.37 -7.00 4.69
C LYS A 78 12.02 -6.88 4.00
N PHE A 79 11.91 -7.47 2.82
CA PHE A 79 10.67 -7.56 2.06
C PHE A 79 10.35 -9.03 1.79
N TYR A 80 9.15 -9.44 2.17
CA TYR A 80 8.61 -10.80 2.07
C TYR A 80 7.58 -10.81 0.93
N PRO A 81 7.93 -11.31 -0.28
CA PRO A 81 7.04 -11.22 -1.44
C PRO A 81 5.70 -11.95 -1.25
N GLU A 82 5.72 -13.05 -0.50
CA GLU A 82 4.54 -13.88 -0.21
C GLU A 82 3.86 -13.51 1.13
N GLY A 83 4.44 -12.54 1.86
CA GLY A 83 4.08 -12.22 3.23
C GLY A 83 4.80 -13.10 4.25
N LYS A 84 5.17 -12.49 5.39
CA LYS A 84 5.82 -13.14 6.54
C LYS A 84 5.03 -14.33 7.05
N SER A 85 3.70 -14.26 6.97
CA SER A 85 2.79 -15.34 7.40
C SER A 85 2.86 -16.60 6.55
N LYS A 86 3.30 -16.52 5.28
CA LYS A 86 3.28 -17.65 4.33
C LYS A 86 4.66 -18.19 4.02
N SER A 87 5.69 -17.34 4.05
CA SER A 87 7.03 -17.73 3.64
C SER A 87 8.09 -16.94 4.40
N ASP A 88 9.13 -17.63 4.83
CA ASP A 88 10.35 -17.00 5.35
C ASP A 88 11.26 -16.46 4.23
N GLN A 89 10.89 -16.65 2.95
CA GLN A 89 11.65 -16.09 1.84
C GLN A 89 11.50 -14.57 1.80
N HIS A 90 12.64 -13.88 1.85
CA HIS A 90 12.67 -12.43 1.87
C HIS A 90 13.88 -11.86 1.16
N LEU A 91 13.69 -10.70 0.53
CA LEU A 91 14.74 -9.82 0.07
C LEU A 91 15.24 -9.00 1.24
N THR A 92 16.56 -8.92 1.45
CA THR A 92 17.13 -8.07 2.50
C THR A 92 17.95 -6.94 1.89
N ALA A 93 17.75 -5.71 2.38
CA ALA A 93 18.62 -4.57 2.14
C ALA A 93 19.16 -4.05 3.48
N GLU A 94 20.48 -4.06 3.65
CA GLU A 94 21.18 -3.56 4.83
C GLU A 94 21.93 -2.27 4.46
N GLY A 95 21.73 -1.21 5.22
CA GLY A 95 22.45 0.05 5.13
C GLY A 95 23.24 0.30 6.41
N LEU A 96 24.56 0.34 6.33
CA LEU A 96 25.44 0.68 7.43
C LEU A 96 26.03 2.07 7.21
N PHE A 97 25.80 2.96 8.15
CA PHE A 97 26.39 4.28 8.19
C PHE A 97 27.36 4.36 9.36
N ARG A 98 28.64 4.62 9.07
CA ARG A 98 29.66 4.86 10.09
C ARG A 98 30.15 6.30 10.00
N PHE A 99 30.27 6.92 11.16
CA PHE A 99 30.85 8.26 11.28
C PHE A 99 32.06 8.18 12.21
N SER A 100 33.24 8.45 11.66
CA SER A 100 34.48 8.59 12.41
C SER A 100 34.89 10.07 12.47
N PRO A 101 34.75 10.75 13.63
CA PRO A 101 35.15 12.13 13.83
C PRO A 101 36.68 12.29 13.87
N GLU A 102 37.45 11.25 14.20
CA GLU A 102 38.92 11.32 14.17
C GLU A 102 39.47 11.44 12.74
N ALA A 103 38.84 10.78 11.76
CA ALA A 103 39.24 10.83 10.36
C ALA A 103 38.42 11.86 9.54
N GLY A 104 37.38 12.47 10.12
CA GLY A 104 36.41 13.30 9.38
C GLY A 104 35.67 12.55 8.28
N GLN A 105 35.69 11.21 8.33
CA GLN A 105 35.31 10.34 7.22
C GLN A 105 33.93 9.72 7.48
N HIS A 106 33.14 9.65 6.40
CA HIS A 106 31.79 9.08 6.42
C HIS A 106 31.77 7.86 5.53
N ASP A 107 31.53 6.69 6.12
CA ASP A 107 31.45 5.44 5.36
C ASP A 107 30.00 4.98 5.26
N TRP A 108 29.58 4.70 4.04
CA TRP A 108 28.25 4.22 3.70
C TRP A 108 28.38 2.88 3.01
N HIS A 109 27.75 1.85 3.56
CA HIS A 109 27.73 0.52 2.96
C HIS A 109 26.29 0.08 2.76
N PHE A 110 25.97 -0.33 1.54
CA PHE A 110 24.67 -0.89 1.17
C PHE A 110 24.86 -2.32 0.70
N THR A 111 24.18 -3.26 1.34
CA THR A 111 24.23 -4.68 1.00
C THR A 111 22.83 -5.16 0.65
N PHE A 112 22.65 -5.68 -0.56
CA PHE A 112 21.42 -6.32 -1.00
C PHE A 112 21.63 -7.82 -1.04
N LYS A 113 20.78 -8.57 -0.34
CA LYS A 113 20.81 -10.04 -0.34
C LYS A 113 19.54 -10.53 -1.04
N PRO A 114 19.67 -11.32 -2.12
CA PRO A 114 18.53 -11.96 -2.76
C PRO A 114 17.85 -12.92 -1.77
N PRO A 115 16.62 -13.39 -2.08
CA PRO A 115 15.97 -14.41 -1.27
C PRO A 115 16.91 -15.60 -1.23
N HIS A 116 17.23 -16.07 -0.03
CA HIS A 116 17.99 -17.29 0.09
C HIS A 116 17.08 -18.41 -0.40
N ASP A 117 17.29 -18.84 -1.65
CA ASP A 117 16.82 -20.15 -2.08
C ASP A 117 17.54 -21.13 -1.16
N SER A 118 16.82 -21.63 -0.15
CA SER A 118 17.15 -22.89 0.47
C SER A 118 16.92 -23.96 -0.60
N VAL A 119 17.81 -23.98 -1.60
CA VAL A 119 18.07 -25.16 -2.39
C VAL A 119 18.41 -26.21 -1.34
N LYS A 120 17.43 -27.05 -1.02
CA LYS A 120 17.67 -28.35 -0.40
C LYS A 120 18.86 -28.89 -1.15
N LYS A 121 20.02 -28.96 -0.50
CA LYS A 121 21.16 -29.72 -0.99
C LYS A 121 20.61 -31.13 -1.20
N LEU A 122 20.19 -31.46 -2.42
CA LEU A 122 20.00 -32.84 -2.81
C LEU A 122 21.37 -33.46 -2.58
N PRO A 123 21.49 -34.53 -1.77
CA PRO A 123 22.74 -35.26 -1.72
C PRO A 123 23.00 -35.75 -3.14
N LEU A 124 24.08 -35.24 -3.74
CA LEU A 124 24.58 -35.69 -5.03
C LEU A 124 25.04 -37.14 -4.79
N GLN A 125 24.12 -38.11 -4.94
CA GLN A 125 24.49 -39.51 -5.08
C GLN A 125 25.21 -39.63 -6.41
N SER A 126 26.52 -39.50 -6.34
CA SER A 126 27.43 -39.89 -7.38
C SER A 126 27.35 -41.41 -7.51
N ASP A 127 26.48 -41.90 -8.41
CA ASP A 127 26.57 -43.27 -8.88
C ASP A 127 27.87 -43.40 -9.68
N ALA A 128 28.82 -44.15 -9.13
CA ALA A 128 29.97 -44.64 -9.87
C ALA A 128 29.53 -45.81 -10.77
N PRO A 129 29.92 -45.86 -12.05
CA PRO A 129 29.89 -47.10 -12.80
C PRO A 129 31.23 -47.84 -12.66
N LEU A 130 31.05 -49.16 -12.56
CA LEU A 130 32.02 -50.26 -12.48
C LEU A 130 33.08 -50.25 -13.60
#